data_AF-A0AAW9DS87-F1
#
_entry.id   AF-A0AAW9DS87-F1
#
_cell.length_a   1.000
_cell.length_b   1.000
_cell.length_c   1.000
_cell.angle_alpha   90.00
_cell.angle_beta   90.00
_cell.angle_gamma   90.00
#
_symmetry.space_group_name_H-M   'P 1'
#
loop_
_entity.id
_entity.type
_entity.pdbx_description
1 polymer ?
#
loop_
_entity_poly.entity_id
_entity_poly.type
_entity_poly.pdbx_seq_one_letter_code
_entity_poly.pdbx_strand_id
1 'polypeptide(L)'
;MNAASPLFTRFAGFIDRLKQTIAAASVKVQGRPARLPAPLGLMLYGRLSRLTTRLRDLLARIEAERTKPRRIPAPGPHQRAPRKSTPKPPPVLPRRFGWIAQPIPEANTHAQTLRQFLCEPETESLITSDPRIGRILRPLCHLLGIDLTLIYRMIPPPHPQNPTQTKPHPLLRTPSTKPRPSKPRAPNPKPPDPPLRAPTLDAIQSLLDQTFSPRAQTHNPWFTPPDFFIVHPK
;
A
#
# COMPACT_ATOMS: atom_id res chain seq x y z
N MET A 1 21.49 -16.09 14.71
CA MET A 1 20.12 -15.90 14.20
C MET A 1 19.36 -15.16 15.28
N ASN A 2 19.10 -13.86 15.12
CA ASN A 2 18.39 -13.08 16.13
C ASN A 2 16.95 -13.58 16.18
N ALA A 3 16.48 -13.96 17.37
CA ALA A 3 15.08 -14.32 17.57
C ALA A 3 14.24 -13.09 17.21
N ALA A 4 13.54 -13.14 16.07
CA ALA A 4 12.60 -12.09 15.73
C ALA A 4 11.61 -11.95 16.88
N SER A 5 11.39 -10.72 17.36
CA SER A 5 10.51 -10.50 18.51
C SER A 5 9.16 -11.20 18.28
N PRO A 6 8.60 -11.91 19.27
CA PRO A 6 7.37 -12.68 19.10
C PRO A 6 6.21 -11.83 18.56
N LEU A 7 6.18 -10.55 18.92
CA LEU A 7 5.28 -9.54 18.36
C LEU A 7 5.38 -9.40 16.84
N PHE A 8 6.60 -9.33 16.28
CA PHE A 8 6.80 -9.21 14.83
C PHE A 8 6.28 -10.45 14.10
N THR A 9 6.53 -11.64 14.64
CA THR A 9 6.04 -12.90 14.06
C THR A 9 4.51 -12.94 14.05
N ARG A 10 3.85 -12.54 15.16
CA ARG A 10 2.39 -12.43 15.23
C ARG A 10 1.84 -11.41 14.23
N PHE A 11 2.48 -10.25 14.12
CA PHE A 11 2.08 -9.21 13.16
C PHE A 11 2.27 -9.65 11.70
N ALA A 12 3.40 -10.27 11.36
CA ALA A 12 3.66 -10.80 10.02
C ALA A 12 2.60 -11.84 9.63
N GLY A 13 2.29 -12.77 10.53
CA GLY A 13 1.22 -13.75 10.33
C GLY A 13 -0.15 -13.11 10.14
N PHE A 14 -0.46 -12.03 10.87
CA PHE A 14 -1.68 -11.23 10.64
C PHE A 14 -1.71 -10.63 9.24
N ILE A 15 -0.62 -9.99 8.80
CA ILE A 15 -0.54 -9.39 7.46
C ILE A 15 -0.69 -10.44 6.37
N ASP A 16 -0.12 -11.63 6.55
CA ASP A 16 -0.22 -12.69 5.55
C ASP A 16 -1.64 -13.26 5.44
N ARG A 17 -2.36 -13.41 6.56
CA ARG A 17 -3.81 -13.74 6.52
C ARG A 17 -4.63 -12.65 5.82
N LEU A 18 -4.32 -11.38 6.05
CA LEU A 18 -4.98 -10.28 5.36
C LEU A 18 -4.68 -10.30 3.85
N LYS A 19 -3.43 -10.54 3.45
CA LYS A 19 -3.05 -10.70 2.03
C LYS A 19 -3.77 -11.87 1.37
N GLN A 20 -3.88 -13.02 2.04
CA GLN A 20 -4.62 -14.18 1.54
C GLN A 20 -6.09 -13.86 1.31
N THR A 21 -6.71 -13.13 2.25
CA THR A 21 -8.11 -12.68 2.13
C THR A 21 -8.29 -11.75 0.92
N ILE A 22 -7.36 -10.81 0.71
CA ILE A 22 -7.38 -9.89 -0.44
C ILE A 22 -7.17 -10.64 -1.75
N ALA A 23 -6.26 -11.62 -1.78
CA ALA A 23 -6.02 -12.46 -2.95
C ALA A 23 -7.27 -13.26 -3.29
N ALA A 24 -7.90 -13.90 -2.30
CA ALA A 24 -9.15 -14.65 -2.48
C ALA A 24 -10.30 -13.75 -3.00
N ALA A 25 -10.39 -12.50 -2.52
CA ALA A 25 -11.39 -11.54 -3.00
C ALA A 25 -11.13 -11.04 -4.44
N SER A 26 -9.89 -11.14 -4.91
CA SER A 26 -9.45 -10.67 -6.24
C SER A 26 -9.54 -11.75 -7.33
N VAL A 27 -9.69 -13.02 -6.94
CA VAL A 27 -9.80 -14.15 -7.86
C VAL A 27 -11.27 -14.40 -8.19
N LYS A 28 -11.57 -14.61 -9.48
CA LYS A 28 -12.89 -15.08 -9.92
C LYS A 28 -13.02 -16.55 -9.57
N VAL A 29 -13.93 -16.88 -8.66
CA VAL A 29 -14.30 -18.28 -8.34
C VAL A 29 -15.43 -18.68 -9.29
N GLN A 30 -15.48 -19.95 -9.72
CA GLN A 30 -16.50 -20.44 -10.66
C GLN A 30 -17.91 -19.94 -10.29
N GLY A 31 -18.58 -19.26 -11.22
CA GLY A 31 -19.93 -18.72 -11.04
C GLY A 31 -20.05 -17.45 -10.19
N ARG A 32 -18.97 -16.91 -9.60
CA ARG A 32 -19.00 -15.68 -8.81
C ARG A 32 -17.99 -14.64 -9.34
N PRO A 33 -18.41 -13.40 -9.62
CA PRO A 33 -17.46 -12.35 -9.99
C PRO A 33 -16.50 -12.07 -8.83
N ALA A 34 -15.27 -11.67 -9.15
CA ALA A 34 -14.34 -11.19 -8.14
C ALA A 34 -14.95 -9.99 -7.40
N ARG A 35 -14.85 -9.96 -6.07
CA ARG A 35 -15.39 -8.85 -5.26
C ARG A 35 -14.51 -7.61 -5.36
N LEU A 36 -13.23 -7.81 -5.65
CA LEU A 36 -12.25 -6.76 -5.83
C LEU A 36 -11.63 -6.86 -7.23
N PRO A 37 -11.53 -5.76 -8.00
CA PRO A 37 -10.78 -5.75 -9.26
C PRO A 37 -9.34 -6.22 -9.06
N ALA A 38 -8.88 -7.17 -9.86
CA ALA A 38 -7.54 -7.77 -9.74
C ALA A 38 -6.38 -6.75 -9.67
N PRO A 39 -6.38 -5.64 -10.46
CA PRO A 39 -5.34 -4.61 -10.32
C PRO A 39 -5.31 -3.96 -8.94
N LEU A 40 -6.47 -3.72 -8.32
CA LEU A 40 -6.55 -3.16 -6.96
C LEU A 40 -6.04 -4.17 -5.92
N GLY A 41 -6.38 -5.45 -6.10
CA GLY A 41 -5.85 -6.54 -5.27
C GLY A 41 -4.32 -6.58 -5.27
N LEU A 42 -3.72 -6.54 -6.46
CA LEU A 42 -2.25 -6.56 -6.61
C LEU A 42 -1.59 -5.33 -5.99
N MET A 43 -2.19 -4.14 -6.15
CA MET A 43 -1.70 -2.91 -5.53
C MET A 43 -1.74 -2.95 -4.00
N LEU A 44 -2.85 -3.46 -3.45
CA LEU A 44 -3.00 -3.65 -2.01
C LEU A 44 -1.98 -4.65 -1.48
N TYR A 45 -1.81 -5.79 -2.16
CA TYR A 45 -0.81 -6.78 -1.83
C TYR A 45 0.60 -6.17 -1.77
N GLY A 46 0.99 -5.44 -2.83
CA GLY A 46 2.29 -4.77 -2.89
C GLY A 46 2.47 -3.70 -1.81
N ARG A 47 1.40 -2.99 -1.42
CA ARG A 47 1.43 -2.03 -0.31
C ARG A 47 1.65 -2.74 1.03
N LEU A 48 0.91 -3.82 1.31
CA LEU A 48 1.05 -4.60 2.55
C LEU A 48 2.44 -5.20 2.68
N SER A 49 2.98 -5.77 1.60
CA SER A 49 4.36 -6.31 1.60
C SER A 49 5.39 -5.25 1.95
N ARG A 50 5.30 -4.04 1.38
CA ARG A 50 6.19 -2.92 1.72
C ARG A 50 6.07 -2.49 3.18
N LEU A 51 4.87 -2.53 3.77
CA LEU A 51 4.67 -2.21 5.17
C LEU A 51 5.37 -3.23 6.07
N THR A 52 5.22 -4.53 5.80
CA THR A 52 5.92 -5.58 6.54
C THR A 52 7.43 -5.42 6.45
N THR A 53 7.96 -5.19 5.24
CA THR A 53 9.41 -4.95 5.04
C THR A 53 9.87 -3.72 5.83
N ARG A 54 9.15 -2.60 5.74
CA ARG A 54 9.51 -1.38 6.48
C ARG A 54 9.49 -1.57 7.99
N LEU A 55 8.50 -2.29 8.51
CA LEU A 55 8.42 -2.58 9.94
C LEU A 55 9.58 -3.46 10.39
N ARG A 56 9.85 -4.55 9.64
CA ARG A 56 10.98 -5.45 9.90
C ARG A 56 12.30 -4.68 9.91
N ASP A 57 12.54 -3.87 8.89
CA ASP A 57 13.77 -3.09 8.75
C ASP A 57 13.89 -2.04 9.87
N LEU A 58 12.78 -1.47 10.33
CA LEU A 58 12.76 -0.55 11.46
C LEU A 58 13.08 -1.26 12.77
N LEU A 59 12.48 -2.43 13.04
CA LEU A 59 12.76 -3.22 14.24
C LEU A 59 14.23 -3.66 14.27
N ALA A 60 14.76 -4.14 13.15
CA ALA A 60 16.17 -4.48 13.04
C ALA A 60 17.09 -3.28 13.31
N ARG A 61 16.67 -2.06 12.92
CA ARG A 61 17.42 -0.83 13.24
C ARG A 61 17.35 -0.49 14.73
N ILE A 62 16.19 -0.61 15.37
CA ILE A 62 16.04 -0.37 16.81
C ILE A 62 16.92 -1.36 17.60
N GLU A 63 16.94 -2.64 17.21
CA GLU A 63 17.83 -3.64 17.81
C GLU A 63 19.31 -3.29 17.59
N ALA A 64 19.69 -2.86 16.39
CA ALA A 64 21.07 -2.48 16.08
C ALA A 64 21.52 -1.21 16.82
N GLU A 65 20.65 -0.19 16.91
CA GLU A 65 20.94 1.08 17.61
C GLU A 65 21.17 0.87 19.12
N ARG A 66 20.64 -0.20 19.72
CA ARG A 66 20.96 -0.59 21.10
C ARG A 66 22.41 -1.06 21.29
N THR A 67 23.05 -1.56 20.22
CA THR A 67 24.37 -2.21 20.33
C THR A 67 25.51 -1.36 19.80
N LYS A 68 25.26 -0.40 18.90
CA LYS A 68 26.31 0.46 18.34
C LYS A 68 25.86 1.91 18.19
N PRO A 69 26.72 2.88 18.55
CA PRO A 69 26.45 4.28 18.30
C PRO A 69 26.29 4.54 16.80
N ARG A 70 25.22 5.25 16.47
CA ARG A 70 24.77 5.52 15.10
C ARG A 70 25.81 6.36 14.35
N ARG A 71 26.47 5.77 13.35
CA ARG A 71 27.22 6.55 12.36
C ARG A 71 26.21 7.20 11.41
N ILE A 72 26.10 8.52 11.47
CA ILE A 72 25.33 9.30 10.49
C ILE A 72 26.10 9.16 9.16
N PRO A 73 25.48 8.60 8.10
CA PRO A 73 26.12 8.57 6.79
C PRO A 73 26.39 10.00 6.36
N ALA A 74 27.65 10.32 6.02
CA ALA A 74 27.99 11.61 5.46
C ALA A 74 27.13 11.86 4.21
N PRO A 75 26.62 13.09 3.98
CA PRO A 75 25.84 13.41 2.80
C PRO A 75 26.70 13.14 1.56
N GLY A 76 26.44 12.03 0.87
CA GLY A 76 27.10 11.73 -0.38
C GLY A 76 26.67 12.76 -1.45
N PRO A 77 27.54 13.11 -2.40
CA PRO A 77 27.22 14.03 -3.47
C PRO A 77 25.99 13.51 -4.23
N HIS A 78 24.90 14.28 -4.20
CA HIS A 78 23.68 13.97 -4.93
C HIS A 78 23.93 14.10 -6.43
N GLN A 79 24.41 13.04 -7.06
CA GLN A 79 24.41 12.94 -8.51
C GLN A 79 22.94 12.94 -8.97
N ARG A 80 22.53 14.05 -9.61
CA ARG A 80 21.22 14.18 -10.24
C ARG A 80 21.17 13.23 -11.43
N ALA A 81 20.61 12.05 -11.22
CA ALA A 81 20.31 11.14 -12.32
C ALA A 81 19.36 11.84 -13.33
N PRO A 82 19.58 11.62 -14.65
CA PRO A 82 18.75 12.22 -15.70
C PRO A 82 17.29 11.79 -15.56
N ARG A 83 16.37 12.76 -15.69
CA ARG A 83 14.92 12.54 -15.56
C ARG A 83 14.41 11.76 -16.79
N LYS A 84 14.18 10.45 -16.63
CA LYS A 84 13.48 9.64 -17.64
C LYS A 84 12.02 10.06 -17.77
N SER A 85 11.49 10.00 -18.99
CA SER A 85 10.11 10.33 -19.38
C SER A 85 9.08 9.66 -18.46
N THR A 86 8.13 10.46 -17.97
CA THR A 86 7.12 10.05 -16.99
C THR A 86 6.18 8.98 -17.57
N PRO A 87 6.16 7.75 -17.03
CA PRO A 87 5.17 6.74 -17.40
C PRO A 87 3.75 7.19 -17.00
N LYS A 88 2.75 6.58 -17.64
CA LYS A 88 1.31 6.80 -17.38
C LYS A 88 1.03 6.73 -15.86
N PRO A 89 0.18 7.61 -15.31
CA PRO A 89 -0.10 7.61 -13.88
C PRO A 89 -0.68 6.24 -13.48
N PRO A 90 -0.13 5.58 -12.45
CA PRO A 90 -0.64 4.31 -12.00
C PRO A 90 -2.09 4.45 -11.51
N PRO A 91 -2.90 3.37 -11.58
CA PRO A 91 -4.23 3.36 -10.97
C PRO A 91 -4.13 3.81 -9.51
N VAL A 92 -5.04 4.69 -9.09
CA VAL A 92 -5.01 5.29 -7.76
C VAL A 92 -5.85 4.45 -6.81
N LEU A 93 -5.25 3.97 -5.72
CA LEU A 93 -6.00 3.30 -4.66
C LEU A 93 -7.03 4.26 -4.06
N PRO A 94 -8.26 3.80 -3.77
CA PRO A 94 -9.24 4.60 -3.04
C PRO A 94 -8.64 5.15 -1.74
N ARG A 95 -8.90 6.43 -1.47
CA ARG A 95 -8.39 7.14 -0.27
C ARG A 95 -9.40 7.21 0.87
N ARG A 96 -10.62 6.71 0.66
CA ARG A 96 -11.69 6.72 1.66
C ARG A 96 -11.28 5.87 2.87
N PHE A 97 -11.67 6.30 4.06
CA PHE A 97 -11.41 5.55 5.29
C PHE A 97 -12.20 4.23 5.27
N GLY A 98 -11.55 3.12 5.65
CA GLY A 98 -12.21 1.80 5.76
C GLY A 98 -12.77 1.22 4.48
N TRP A 99 -12.34 1.72 3.31
CA TRP A 99 -12.97 1.38 2.03
C TRP A 99 -12.92 -0.11 1.68
N ILE A 100 -11.98 -0.86 2.25
CA ILE A 100 -11.81 -2.29 1.97
C ILE A 100 -12.93 -3.16 2.58
N ALA A 101 -13.62 -2.66 3.61
CA ALA A 101 -14.69 -3.40 4.29
C ALA A 101 -15.93 -3.61 3.39
N GLN A 102 -16.13 -2.74 2.39
CA GLN A 102 -17.26 -2.86 1.46
C GLN A 102 -17.10 -4.06 0.49
N PRO A 103 -15.99 -4.20 -0.27
CA PRO A 103 -15.79 -5.36 -1.13
C PRO A 103 -15.37 -6.64 -0.37
N ILE A 104 -14.81 -6.51 0.84
CA ILE A 104 -14.26 -7.60 1.63
C ILE A 104 -14.80 -7.50 3.06
N PRO A 105 -15.99 -8.04 3.36
CA PRO A 105 -16.57 -7.98 4.71
C PRO A 105 -15.68 -8.66 5.77
N GLU A 106 -14.90 -9.67 5.37
CA GLU A 106 -13.91 -10.36 6.21
C GLU A 106 -12.81 -9.40 6.71
N ALA A 107 -12.61 -8.25 6.05
CA ALA A 107 -11.70 -7.21 6.51
C ALA A 107 -12.12 -6.60 7.87
N ASN A 108 -13.40 -6.67 8.23
CA ASN A 108 -13.85 -6.23 9.55
C ASN A 108 -13.29 -7.12 10.68
N THR A 109 -13.22 -8.43 10.45
CA THR A 109 -12.58 -9.37 11.40
C THR A 109 -11.10 -9.04 11.56
N HIS A 110 -10.41 -8.79 10.45
CA HIS A 110 -9.01 -8.35 10.48
C HIS A 110 -8.84 -7.00 11.20
N ALA A 111 -9.80 -6.08 11.05
CA ALA A 111 -9.80 -4.81 11.77
C ALA A 111 -9.92 -5.02 13.28
N GLN A 112 -10.77 -5.94 13.74
CA GLN A 112 -10.90 -6.30 15.15
C GLN A 112 -9.62 -6.94 15.69
N THR A 113 -9.03 -7.91 14.97
CA THR A 113 -7.76 -8.53 15.34
C THR A 113 -6.65 -7.50 15.47
N LEU A 114 -6.57 -6.54 14.55
CA LEU A 114 -5.58 -5.48 14.65
C LEU A 114 -5.85 -4.53 15.82
N ARG A 115 -7.12 -4.19 16.12
CA ARG A 115 -7.45 -3.39 17.30
C ARG A 115 -6.98 -4.09 18.57
N GLN A 116 -7.27 -5.39 18.71
CA GLN A 116 -6.80 -6.19 19.85
C GLN A 116 -5.27 -6.16 19.95
N PHE A 117 -4.57 -6.38 18.83
CA PHE A 117 -3.12 -6.32 18.77
C PHE A 117 -2.54 -4.95 19.18
N LEU A 118 -3.20 -3.85 18.77
CA LEU A 118 -2.81 -2.49 19.15
C LEU A 118 -3.10 -2.16 20.62
N CYS A 119 -4.06 -2.84 21.24
CA CYS A 119 -4.37 -2.72 22.66
C CYS A 119 -3.48 -3.60 23.56
N GLU A 120 -2.63 -4.46 23.00
CA GLU A 120 -1.70 -5.24 23.80
C GLU A 120 -0.62 -4.34 24.42
N PRO A 121 -0.27 -4.52 25.70
CA PRO A 121 0.69 -3.65 26.40
C PRO A 121 2.09 -3.71 25.78
N GLU A 122 2.46 -4.85 25.20
CA GLU A 122 3.74 -5.01 24.48
C GLU A 122 3.79 -4.10 23.23
N THR A 123 2.69 -4.06 22.46
CA THR A 123 2.56 -3.19 21.28
C THR A 123 2.52 -1.73 21.68
N GLU A 124 1.84 -1.39 22.77
CA GLU A 124 1.80 -0.04 23.31
C GLU A 124 3.16 0.48 23.75
N SER A 125 3.88 -0.32 24.54
CA SER A 125 5.24 -0.01 24.98
C SER A 125 6.17 0.20 23.78
N LEU A 126 6.02 -0.63 22.74
CA LEU A 126 6.81 -0.54 21.51
C LEU A 126 6.51 0.75 20.73
N ILE A 127 5.24 1.14 20.58
CA ILE A 127 4.85 2.38 19.87
C ILE A 127 5.29 3.62 20.65
N THR A 128 5.17 3.60 21.98
CA THR A 128 5.63 4.69 22.86
C THR A 128 7.15 4.85 22.78
N SER A 129 7.89 3.73 22.72
CA SER A 129 9.35 3.71 22.59
C SER A 129 9.84 4.25 21.24
N ASP A 130 9.20 3.87 20.13
CA ASP A 130 9.47 4.44 18.80
C ASP A 130 8.18 4.82 18.06
N PRO A 131 7.80 6.11 18.06
CA PRO A 131 6.62 6.62 17.34
C PRO A 131 6.63 6.38 15.83
N ARG A 132 7.79 6.06 15.22
CA ARG A 132 7.86 5.71 13.79
C ARG A 132 7.09 4.43 13.49
N ILE A 133 7.00 3.50 14.44
CA ILE A 133 6.19 2.28 14.31
C ILE A 133 4.73 2.66 14.13
N GLY A 134 4.19 3.51 14.99
CA GLY A 134 2.83 4.03 14.86
C GLY A 134 2.57 4.68 13.49
N ARG A 135 3.53 5.46 12.97
CA ARG A 135 3.44 6.07 11.62
C ARG A 135 3.39 5.03 10.49
N ILE A 136 4.11 3.91 10.62
CA ILE A 136 4.06 2.80 9.65
C ILE A 136 2.71 2.07 9.70
N LEU A 137 2.08 2.00 10.88
CA LEU A 137 0.78 1.34 11.06
C LEU A 137 -0.41 2.19 10.59
N ARG A 138 -0.30 3.53 10.63
CA ARG A 138 -1.38 4.46 10.22
C ARG A 138 -2.03 4.13 8.86
N PRO A 139 -1.29 3.89 7.76
CA PRO A 139 -1.90 3.56 6.47
C PRO A 139 -2.75 2.29 6.53
N LEU A 140 -2.39 1.34 7.39
CA LEU A 140 -3.10 0.08 7.54
C LEU A 140 -4.37 0.26 8.38
N CYS A 141 -4.32 1.05 9.45
CA CYS A 141 -5.52 1.43 10.21
C CYS A 141 -6.51 2.22 9.35
N HIS A 142 -6.03 3.18 8.54
CA HIS A 142 -6.88 3.93 7.62
C HIS A 142 -7.53 3.02 6.56
N LEU A 143 -6.77 2.04 6.05
CA LEU A 143 -7.27 1.05 5.10
C LEU A 143 -8.40 0.22 5.69
N LEU A 144 -8.24 -0.26 6.93
CA LEU A 144 -9.20 -1.10 7.64
C LEU A 144 -10.32 -0.34 8.35
N GLY A 145 -10.29 0.99 8.34
CA GLY A 145 -11.32 1.81 9.00
C GLY A 145 -11.22 1.77 10.52
N ILE A 146 -10.02 1.61 11.06
CA ILE A 146 -9.75 1.68 12.49
C ILE A 146 -9.46 3.14 12.83
N ASP A 147 -10.19 3.66 13.82
CA ASP A 147 -9.96 5.01 14.31
C ASP A 147 -8.53 5.14 14.84
N LEU A 148 -7.84 6.14 14.31
CA LEU A 148 -6.45 6.43 14.63
C LEU A 148 -6.29 7.07 16.00
N THR A 149 -7.36 7.50 16.66
CA THR A 149 -7.32 8.04 18.04
C THR A 149 -6.58 7.11 19.00
N LEU A 150 -6.71 5.79 18.81
CA LEU A 150 -5.94 4.78 19.56
C LEU A 150 -4.43 4.97 19.43
N ILE A 151 -3.93 5.18 18.20
CA ILE A 151 -2.50 5.36 17.95
C ILE A 151 -2.03 6.77 18.33
N TYR A 152 -2.87 7.79 18.13
CA TYR A 152 -2.50 9.17 18.44
C TYR A 152 -2.34 9.42 19.94
N ARG A 153 -3.07 8.69 20.79
CA ARG A 153 -2.86 8.75 22.25
C ARG A 153 -1.48 8.26 22.68
N MET A 154 -0.87 7.36 21.90
CA MET A 154 0.39 6.69 22.22
C MET A 154 1.62 7.40 21.63
N ILE A 155 1.42 8.29 20.67
CA ILE A 155 2.50 9.09 20.08
C ILE A 155 2.62 10.36 20.93
N PRO A 156 3.76 10.60 21.60
CA PRO A 156 3.98 11.83 22.33
C PRO A 156 3.70 13.03 21.40
N PRO A 157 2.99 14.07 21.88
CA PRO A 157 2.76 15.26 21.08
C PRO A 157 4.11 15.76 20.56
N PRO A 158 4.18 16.23 19.30
CA PRO A 158 5.41 16.79 18.78
C PRO A 158 5.88 17.84 19.77
N HIS A 159 7.10 17.64 20.31
CA HIS A 159 7.71 18.61 21.21
C HIS A 159 7.58 19.98 20.54
N PRO A 160 7.01 21.00 21.22
CA PRO A 160 6.80 22.30 20.62
C PRO A 160 8.11 22.70 19.99
N GLN A 161 8.14 22.76 18.65
CA GLN A 161 9.33 23.23 17.96
C GLN A 161 9.48 24.65 18.46
N ASN A 162 10.46 24.83 19.33
CA ASN A 162 10.87 26.14 19.82
C ASN A 162 10.98 26.97 18.55
N PRO A 163 10.12 27.99 18.34
CA PRO A 163 10.04 28.69 17.07
C PRO A 163 11.41 29.30 16.85
N THR A 164 12.23 28.60 16.07
CA THR A 164 13.60 28.99 15.85
C THR A 164 13.47 30.24 15.03
N GLN A 165 13.64 31.36 15.73
CA GLN A 165 13.97 32.69 15.26
C GLN A 165 13.99 32.70 13.74
N THR A 166 12.86 33.05 13.16
CA THR A 166 12.83 33.59 11.81
C THR A 166 13.82 34.75 11.86
N LYS A 167 15.07 34.49 11.44
CA LYS A 167 16.05 35.55 11.28
C LYS A 167 15.35 36.59 10.41
N PRO A 168 15.19 37.84 10.89
CA PRO A 168 14.52 38.86 10.12
C PRO A 168 15.22 38.91 8.78
N HIS A 169 14.47 38.54 7.73
CA HIS A 169 14.94 38.63 6.36
C HIS A 169 15.35 40.09 6.17
N PRO A 170 16.61 40.41 5.86
CA PRO A 170 17.00 41.78 5.57
C PRO A 170 16.10 42.24 4.43
N LEU A 171 15.28 43.25 4.71
CA LEU A 171 14.46 43.93 3.72
C LEU A 171 15.43 44.59 2.72
N LEU A 172 15.84 43.83 1.70
CA LEU A 172 16.42 44.38 0.49
C LEU A 172 15.32 45.15 -0.22
N ARG A 173 15.15 46.40 0.22
CA ARG A 173 14.54 47.47 -0.56
C ARG A 173 15.27 47.51 -1.89
N THR A 174 14.58 47.12 -2.96
CA THR A 174 14.88 47.62 -4.30
C THR A 174 13.58 48.11 -4.91
N PRO A 175 13.43 49.43 -5.13
CA PRO A 175 12.42 49.96 -6.02
C PRO A 175 13.00 49.88 -7.44
N SER A 176 12.47 49.00 -8.29
CA SER A 176 12.57 49.24 -9.75
C SER A 176 11.52 48.44 -10.49
N THR A 177 10.44 49.14 -10.77
CA THR A 177 9.56 49.00 -11.91
C THR A 177 10.34 48.53 -13.15
N LYS A 178 10.12 47.29 -13.58
CA LYS A 178 10.36 46.89 -14.97
C LYS A 178 9.02 46.42 -15.55
N PRO A 179 8.57 47.00 -16.67
CA PRO A 179 7.33 46.59 -17.31
C PRO A 179 7.47 45.14 -17.80
N ARG A 180 6.49 44.34 -17.41
CA ARG A 180 6.32 42.94 -17.79
C ARG A 180 6.17 42.87 -19.32
N PRO A 181 7.02 42.16 -20.07
CA PRO A 181 6.77 41.91 -21.48
C PRO A 181 5.49 41.07 -21.61
N SER A 182 4.51 41.63 -22.31
CA SER A 182 3.29 40.95 -22.72
C SER A 182 3.65 39.73 -23.56
N LYS A 183 3.36 38.53 -23.03
CA LYS A 183 3.49 37.27 -23.77
C LYS A 183 2.63 37.33 -25.04
N PRO A 184 3.14 36.93 -26.21
CA PRO A 184 2.35 36.76 -27.42
C PRO A 184 1.21 35.77 -27.14
N ARG A 185 -0.01 36.22 -27.42
CA ARG A 185 -1.23 35.42 -27.36
C ARG A 185 -1.08 34.30 -28.39
N ALA A 186 -1.01 33.05 -27.94
CA ALA A 186 -0.96 31.91 -28.84
C ALA A 186 -2.20 31.87 -29.75
N PRO A 187 -2.05 31.50 -31.03
CA PRO A 187 -3.16 31.35 -31.96
C PRO A 187 -4.12 30.25 -31.48
N ASN A 188 -5.41 30.54 -31.67
CA ASN A 188 -6.55 29.71 -31.29
C ASN A 188 -6.40 28.28 -31.87
N PRO A 189 -6.51 27.21 -31.07
CA PRO A 189 -6.47 25.84 -31.61
C PRO A 189 -7.67 25.59 -32.51
N LYS A 190 -7.38 25.06 -33.70
CA LYS A 190 -8.32 24.62 -34.74
C LYS A 190 -9.31 23.59 -34.16
N PRO A 191 -10.60 23.58 -34.59
CA PRO A 191 -11.56 22.57 -34.15
C PRO A 191 -11.10 21.15 -34.50
N PRO A 192 -11.42 20.15 -33.65
CA PRO A 192 -11.03 18.76 -33.86
C PRO A 192 -11.75 18.15 -35.07
N ASP A 193 -11.01 17.38 -35.86
CA ASP A 193 -11.52 16.59 -36.97
C ASP A 193 -12.57 15.57 -36.49
N PRO A 194 -13.57 15.23 -37.33
CA PRO A 194 -14.58 14.24 -37.00
C PRO A 194 -13.95 12.85 -36.77
N PRO A 195 -14.48 12.05 -35.82
CA PRO A 195 -13.91 10.76 -35.48
C PRO A 195 -14.01 9.78 -36.66
N LEU A 196 -12.86 9.20 -37.00
CA LEU A 196 -12.74 8.00 -37.81
C LEU A 196 -13.67 6.92 -37.24
N ARG A 197 -14.56 6.40 -38.08
CA ARG A 197 -15.54 5.36 -37.80
C ARG A 197 -14.90 4.22 -37.01
N ALA A 198 -15.43 3.98 -35.80
CA ALA A 198 -15.08 2.80 -35.03
C ALA A 198 -15.52 1.53 -35.79
N PRO A 199 -14.73 0.44 -35.73
CA PRO A 199 -15.13 -0.85 -36.29
C PRO A 199 -16.41 -1.33 -35.61
N THR A 200 -17.39 -1.73 -36.42
CA THR A 200 -18.69 -2.22 -35.98
C THR A 200 -18.53 -3.42 -35.04
N LEU A 201 -19.36 -3.47 -33.99
CA LEU A 201 -19.32 -4.49 -32.93
C LEU A 201 -19.30 -5.95 -33.45
N ASP A 202 -19.88 -6.18 -34.64
CA ASP A 202 -19.92 -7.51 -35.27
C ASP A 202 -18.53 -8.05 -35.64
N ALA A 203 -17.57 -7.18 -35.97
CA ALA A 203 -16.21 -7.60 -36.30
C ALA A 203 -15.41 -8.05 -35.07
N ILE A 204 -15.76 -7.55 -33.88
CA ILE A 204 -15.11 -7.93 -32.61
C ILE A 204 -15.65 -9.27 -32.12
N GLN A 205 -16.95 -9.52 -32.32
CA GLN A 205 -17.58 -10.78 -31.91
C GLN A 205 -17.03 -11.97 -32.71
N SER A 206 -16.83 -11.80 -34.03
CA SER A 206 -16.29 -12.86 -34.89
C SER A 206 -14.83 -13.24 -34.58
N LEU A 207 -14.06 -12.37 -33.92
CA LEU A 207 -12.67 -12.65 -33.52
C LEU A 207 -12.58 -13.42 -32.20
N LEU A 208 -13.60 -13.31 -31.34
CA LEU A 208 -13.65 -14.00 -30.05
C LEU A 208 -14.09 -15.47 -30.18
N ASP A 209 -14.97 -15.78 -31.14
CA ASP A 209 -15.38 -17.17 -31.40
C ASP A 209 -14.25 -18.03 -32.00
N GLN A 210 -13.25 -17.42 -32.64
CA GLN A 210 -12.17 -18.15 -33.31
C GLN A 210 -11.04 -18.59 -32.37
N THR A 211 -11.02 -18.13 -31.11
CA THR A 211 -9.91 -18.41 -30.17
C THR A 211 -10.25 -19.37 -29.02
N PHE A 212 -11.52 -19.72 -28.83
CA PHE A 212 -11.95 -20.66 -27.79
C PHE A 212 -12.29 -22.04 -28.37
N SER A 213 -11.31 -22.68 -29.01
CA SER A 213 -11.37 -24.12 -29.27
C SER A 213 -10.97 -24.87 -27.99
N PRO A 214 -11.84 -25.71 -27.40
CA PRO A 214 -11.58 -26.38 -26.13
C PRO A 214 -10.55 -27.49 -26.33
N ARG A 215 -9.29 -27.19 -26.06
CA ARG A 215 -8.24 -28.22 -26.03
C ARG A 215 -8.46 -29.12 -24.82
N ALA A 216 -8.55 -30.42 -25.11
CA ALA A 216 -8.88 -31.52 -24.21
C ALA A 216 -8.18 -31.47 -22.84
N GLN A 217 -8.96 -31.81 -21.82
CA GLN A 217 -8.55 -32.07 -20.45
C GLN A 217 -7.42 -33.10 -20.41
N THR A 218 -6.23 -32.67 -20.00
CA THR A 218 -5.17 -33.59 -19.57
C THR A 218 -5.41 -33.97 -18.11
N HIS A 219 -5.76 -35.23 -17.91
CA HIS A 219 -5.79 -35.95 -16.65
C HIS A 219 -4.50 -35.71 -15.86
N ASN A 220 -4.61 -35.19 -14.63
CA ASN A 220 -3.46 -34.85 -13.79
C ASN A 220 -3.28 -35.97 -12.73
N PRO A 221 -2.24 -36.83 -12.82
CA PRO A 221 -2.12 -38.06 -12.03
C PRO A 221 -1.66 -37.86 -10.57
N TRP A 222 -1.54 -36.62 -10.09
CA TRP A 222 -0.94 -36.31 -8.78
C TRP A 222 -1.95 -36.05 -7.66
N PHE A 223 -3.23 -36.31 -7.88
CA PHE A 223 -4.27 -36.17 -6.86
C PHE A 223 -4.69 -37.53 -6.31
N THR A 224 -3.83 -38.12 -5.47
CA THR A 224 -4.23 -39.21 -4.57
C THR A 224 -4.81 -38.59 -3.29
N PRO A 225 -6.09 -38.82 -2.94
CA PRO A 225 -6.61 -38.45 -1.64
C PRO A 225 -5.94 -39.31 -0.54
N PRO A 226 -5.68 -38.76 0.66
CA PRO A 226 -5.19 -39.56 1.77
C PRO A 226 -6.28 -40.50 2.30
N ASP A 227 -5.92 -41.76 2.47
CA ASP A 227 -6.75 -42.79 3.11
C ASP A 227 -7.14 -42.35 4.52
N PHE A 228 -8.44 -42.12 4.73
CA PHE A 228 -9.01 -41.99 6.06
C PHE A 228 -9.09 -43.38 6.70
N PHE A 229 -8.13 -43.69 7.57
CA PHE A 229 -8.25 -44.82 8.50
C PHE A 229 -9.40 -44.56 9.47
N ILE A 230 -10.50 -45.28 9.28
CA ILE A 230 -11.60 -45.38 10.26
C ILE A 230 -11.13 -46.28 11.40
N VAL A 231 -10.83 -45.67 12.55
CA VAL A 231 -10.60 -46.40 13.80
C VAL A 231 -11.96 -46.72 14.43
N HIS A 232 -12.32 -48.00 14.47
CA HIS A 232 -13.46 -48.47 15.26
C HIS A 232 -13.08 -48.53 16.76
N PRO A 233 -13.90 -47.98 17.67
CA PRO A 233 -13.75 -48.26 19.09
C PRO A 233 -14.32 -49.64 19.44
N LYS A 234 -13.65 -50.32 20.37
CA LYS A 234 -14.12 -51.53 21.06
C LYS A 234 -14.85 -51.16 22.34
#